data_AF-A0A840A814-F1
#
_entry.id   AF-A0A840A814-F1
#
_cell.length_a   1.000
_cell.length_b   1.000
_cell.length_c   1.000
_cell.angle_alpha   90.00
_cell.angle_beta   90.00
_cell.angle_gamma   90.00
#
_symmetry.space_group_name_H-M   'P 1'
#
loop_
_entity.id
_entity.type
_entity.pdbx_description
1 polymer ?
#
loop_
_entity_poly.entity_id
_entity_poly.type
_entity_poly.pdbx_seq_one_letter_code
_entity_poly.pdbx_strand_id
1 'polypeptide(L)'
;MKPAISDVRATLRALPPDSLVLAMPDLPDPMARRIALAFLEDAAAQGGGHVMPWPRAQLLLGAAPGAAARAGEALHRLIGARPTTWTLPSEAAELDDWLDRLPAPAPQPTTLVALEAHCAALPMEEVARLTFFAEGPDPRAVAQRLAPADLPLEDPDLRAQARALLCRRVLAALTDPALRGRLPAMRPGLRLLLDLPLAGLPGGRMVGGGRGGRDAPIALLPLAALAEPRFPALAQGLAAAGWHTGFVSKDAEAAGLLVGGGYVLAAPPPAAPPALPPLGDAPRFIALGRDIPAWCRAPGLLWEVPA
;
A
#
# COMPACT_ATOMS: atom_id res chain seq x y z
N MET A 1 7.47 -3.39 11.82
CA MET A 1 8.60 -4.23 12.24
C MET A 1 8.90 -5.30 11.24
N LYS A 2 9.99 -5.16 10.46
CA LYS A 2 10.68 -6.37 10.01
C LYS A 2 11.53 -6.80 11.20
N PRO A 3 11.34 -7.99 11.76
CA PRO A 3 12.00 -8.35 13.00
C PRO A 3 13.49 -8.48 12.75
N ALA A 4 14.31 -8.01 13.70
CA ALA A 4 15.70 -8.44 13.73
C ALA A 4 15.74 -9.97 13.89
N ILE A 5 16.80 -10.64 13.41
CA ILE A 5 16.98 -12.09 13.63
C ILE A 5 16.87 -12.42 15.13
N SER A 6 17.32 -11.53 16.00
CA SER A 6 17.14 -11.62 17.46
C SER A 6 15.67 -11.67 17.90
N ASP A 7 14.78 -10.92 17.24
CA ASP A 7 13.36 -10.84 17.58
C ASP A 7 12.61 -12.10 17.12
N VAL A 8 12.99 -12.65 15.97
CA VAL A 8 12.49 -13.95 15.51
C VAL A 8 12.89 -15.04 16.50
N ARG A 9 14.18 -15.09 16.86
CA ARG A 9 14.69 -16.06 17.85
C ARG A 9 14.05 -15.92 19.22
N ALA A 10 13.82 -14.70 19.69
CA ALA A 10 13.09 -14.43 20.93
C ALA A 10 11.64 -14.92 20.83
N THR A 11 10.98 -14.67 19.70
CA THR A 11 9.61 -15.14 19.44
C THR A 11 9.56 -16.67 19.44
N LEU A 12 10.46 -17.34 18.72
CA LEU A 12 10.54 -18.80 18.64
C LEU A 12 10.72 -19.47 20.02
N ARG A 13 11.55 -18.88 20.88
CA ARG A 13 11.76 -19.38 22.26
C ARG A 13 10.53 -19.20 23.16
N ALA A 14 9.66 -18.25 22.84
CA ALA A 14 8.43 -17.98 23.58
C ALA A 14 7.23 -18.81 23.09
N LEU A 15 7.38 -19.59 22.01
CA LEU A 15 6.29 -20.39 21.47
C LEU A 15 5.99 -21.61 22.36
N PRO A 16 4.71 -22.04 22.45
CA PRO A 16 4.34 -23.28 23.11
C PRO A 16 5.06 -24.50 22.53
N PRO A 17 5.29 -25.56 23.32
CA PRO A 17 5.71 -26.87 22.79
C PRO A 17 4.75 -27.36 21.70
N ASP A 18 5.29 -28.09 20.73
CA ASP A 18 4.59 -28.63 19.55
C ASP A 18 4.04 -27.57 18.58
N SER A 19 4.48 -26.32 18.72
CA SER A 19 4.18 -25.27 17.74
C SER A 19 4.85 -25.57 16.39
N LEU A 20 4.13 -25.32 15.30
CA LEU A 20 4.71 -25.38 13.96
C LEU A 20 5.15 -24.00 13.48
N VAL A 21 6.28 -24.01 12.78
CA VAL A 21 6.79 -22.90 11.97
C VAL A 21 6.72 -23.29 10.51
N LEU A 22 6.11 -22.44 9.68
CA LEU A 22 6.14 -22.60 8.22
C LEU A 22 6.97 -21.48 7.60
N ALA A 23 7.90 -21.82 6.71
CA ALA A 23 8.52 -20.86 5.81
C ALA A 23 8.05 -21.11 4.38
N MET A 24 7.38 -20.11 3.82
CA MET A 24 7.10 -20.06 2.39
C MET A 24 8.23 -19.29 1.69
N PRO A 25 8.98 -19.90 0.75
CA PRO A 25 9.97 -19.15 -0.03
C PRO A 25 9.30 -18.06 -0.87
N ASP A 26 10.08 -17.06 -1.25
CA ASP A 26 9.61 -16.02 -2.17
C ASP A 26 9.31 -16.63 -3.54
N LEU A 27 8.03 -16.69 -3.87
CA LEU A 27 7.54 -17.27 -5.11
C LEU A 27 7.70 -16.24 -6.24
N PRO A 28 8.14 -16.61 -7.45
CA PRO A 28 8.33 -15.64 -8.53
C PRO A 28 7.00 -15.00 -8.97
N ASP A 29 5.91 -15.78 -8.96
CA ASP A 29 4.58 -15.33 -9.34
C ASP A 29 3.91 -14.47 -8.23
N PRO A 30 3.54 -13.22 -8.52
CA PRO A 30 2.79 -12.37 -7.59
C PRO A 30 1.45 -12.94 -7.12
N MET A 31 0.76 -13.76 -7.94
CA MET A 31 -0.49 -14.40 -7.52
C MET A 31 -0.21 -15.52 -6.50
N ALA A 32 0.72 -16.40 -6.80
CA ALA A 32 1.15 -17.45 -5.89
C ALA A 32 1.62 -16.88 -4.53
N ARG A 33 2.38 -15.77 -4.51
CA ARG A 33 2.75 -15.08 -3.26
C ARG A 33 1.56 -14.61 -2.42
N ARG A 34 0.48 -14.15 -3.06
CA ARG A 34 -0.73 -13.68 -2.37
C ARG A 34 -1.52 -14.84 -1.80
N ILE A 35 -1.66 -15.92 -2.57
CA ILE A 35 -2.30 -17.15 -2.11
C ILE A 35 -1.53 -17.70 -0.90
N ALA A 36 -0.20 -17.78 -1.01
CA ALA A 36 0.69 -18.08 0.10
C ALA A 36 0.38 -17.27 1.36
N LEU A 37 0.45 -15.94 1.26
CA LEU A 37 0.23 -15.06 2.41
C LEU A 37 -1.16 -15.27 3.04
N ALA A 38 -2.22 -15.36 2.22
CA ALA A 38 -3.58 -15.53 2.71
C ALA A 38 -3.79 -16.83 3.50
N PHE A 39 -3.20 -17.95 3.05
CA PHE A 39 -3.28 -19.22 3.80
C PHE A 39 -2.44 -19.21 5.07
N LEU A 40 -1.30 -18.51 5.08
CA LEU A 40 -0.53 -18.34 6.31
C LEU A 40 -1.29 -17.48 7.33
N GLU A 41 -1.94 -16.40 6.88
CA GLU A 41 -2.76 -15.51 7.73
C GLU A 41 -4.00 -16.23 8.28
N ASP A 42 -4.68 -17.04 7.46
CA ASP A 42 -5.80 -17.87 7.90
C ASP A 42 -5.36 -18.94 8.92
N ALA A 43 -4.22 -19.59 8.68
CA ALA A 43 -3.65 -20.52 9.65
C ALA A 43 -3.28 -19.85 10.98
N ALA A 44 -2.73 -18.63 10.94
CA ALA A 44 -2.47 -17.84 12.13
C ALA A 44 -3.76 -17.50 12.88
N ALA A 45 -4.82 -17.12 12.17
CA ALA A 45 -6.10 -16.77 12.76
C ALA A 45 -6.80 -17.98 13.41
N GLN A 46 -6.75 -19.16 12.76
CA GLN A 46 -7.43 -20.38 13.25
C GLN A 46 -6.62 -21.16 14.29
N GLY A 47 -5.29 -21.17 14.16
CA GLY A 47 -4.38 -21.98 14.95
C GLY A 47 -3.53 -21.20 15.94
N GLY A 48 -3.71 -19.88 16.01
CA GLY A 48 -2.78 -18.99 16.71
C GLY A 48 -1.50 -18.74 15.91
N GLY A 49 -0.64 -17.86 16.43
CA GLY A 49 0.64 -17.51 15.83
C GLY A 49 0.64 -16.16 15.11
N HIS A 50 1.72 -15.90 14.37
CA HIS A 50 1.95 -14.64 13.70
C HIS A 50 2.62 -14.86 12.34
N VAL A 51 2.11 -14.17 11.31
CA VAL A 51 2.74 -14.13 9.99
C VAL A 51 3.68 -12.93 9.90
N MET A 52 4.92 -13.18 9.52
CA MET A 52 5.92 -12.14 9.33
C MET A 52 6.60 -12.21 7.96
N PRO A 53 6.81 -11.06 7.31
CA PRO A 53 7.61 -11.01 6.09
C PRO A 53 9.10 -11.13 6.44
N TRP A 54 9.80 -12.00 5.71
CA TRP A 54 11.24 -12.23 5.85
C TRP A 54 11.96 -12.01 4.51
N PRO A 55 13.26 -11.64 4.48
CA PRO A 55 14.01 -11.62 3.22
C PRO A 55 13.89 -12.94 2.46
N ARG A 56 13.28 -12.87 1.27
CA ARG A 56 13.00 -14.02 0.40
C ARG A 56 12.08 -15.11 0.99
N ALA A 57 11.28 -14.79 2.01
CA ALA A 57 10.29 -15.72 2.55
C ALA A 57 9.11 -15.02 3.26
N GLN A 58 8.05 -15.76 3.52
CA GLN A 58 7.00 -15.43 4.50
C GLN A 58 7.02 -16.51 5.59
N LEU A 59 7.06 -16.11 6.85
CA LEU A 59 7.11 -17.04 7.98
C LEU A 59 5.77 -17.01 8.71
N LEU A 60 5.23 -18.18 9.01
CA LEU A 60 4.19 -18.36 10.02
C LEU A 60 4.85 -18.94 11.27
N LEU A 61 4.79 -18.22 12.38
CA LEU A 61 5.39 -18.62 13.65
C LEU A 61 4.30 -19.01 14.64
N GLY A 62 4.35 -20.23 15.20
CA GLY A 62 3.55 -20.58 16.37
C GLY A 62 2.14 -21.09 16.10
N ALA A 63 1.86 -21.55 14.88
CA ALA A 63 0.55 -22.07 14.56
C ALA A 63 0.35 -23.49 15.09
N ALA A 64 -0.87 -23.78 15.56
CA ALA A 64 -1.26 -25.13 15.94
C ALA A 64 -1.05 -26.12 14.78
N PRO A 65 -0.58 -27.36 15.04
CA PRO A 65 -0.21 -28.32 14.00
C PRO A 65 -1.27 -28.55 12.92
N GLY A 66 -2.53 -28.69 13.33
CA GLY A 66 -3.64 -28.91 12.41
C GLY A 66 -3.90 -27.73 11.46
N ALA A 67 -3.72 -26.48 11.91
CA ALA A 67 -3.93 -25.29 11.07
C ALA A 67 -2.78 -25.12 10.07
N ALA A 68 -1.54 -25.27 10.53
CA ALA A 68 -0.35 -25.20 9.67
C ALA A 68 -0.33 -26.33 8.61
N ALA A 69 -0.68 -27.57 8.99
CA ALA A 69 -0.76 -28.68 8.04
C ALA A 69 -1.82 -28.45 6.94
N ARG A 70 -3.00 -27.95 7.31
CA ARG A 70 -4.06 -27.59 6.34
C ARG A 70 -3.60 -26.51 5.38
N ALA A 71 -2.93 -25.47 5.87
CA ALA A 71 -2.38 -24.42 5.03
C ALA A 71 -1.30 -24.95 4.09
N GLY A 72 -0.35 -25.75 4.59
CA GLY A 72 0.69 -26.37 3.75
C GLY A 72 0.09 -27.23 2.62
N GLU A 73 -0.90 -28.05 2.92
CA GLU A 73 -1.59 -28.90 1.94
C GLU A 73 -2.41 -28.06 0.92
N ALA A 74 -3.10 -27.02 1.37
CA ALA A 74 -3.82 -26.12 0.48
C ALA A 74 -2.86 -25.39 -0.48
N LEU A 75 -1.71 -24.94 0.03
CA LEU A 75 -0.68 -24.27 -0.75
C LEU A 75 -0.06 -25.20 -1.79
N HIS A 76 0.21 -26.46 -1.41
CA HIS A 76 0.71 -27.44 -2.36
C HIS A 76 -0.30 -27.69 -3.48
N ARG A 77 -1.59 -27.87 -3.15
CA ARG A 77 -2.65 -28.14 -4.14
C ARG A 77 -2.92 -26.96 -5.07
N LEU A 78 -2.92 -25.73 -4.56
CA LEU A 78 -3.36 -24.55 -5.32
C LEU A 78 -2.24 -23.92 -6.14
N ILE A 79 -1.01 -23.92 -5.64
CA ILE A 79 0.11 -23.19 -6.27
C ILE A 79 1.36 -24.06 -6.46
N GLY A 80 1.28 -25.36 -6.18
CA GLY A 80 2.40 -26.30 -6.28
C GLY A 80 3.50 -26.08 -5.24
N ALA A 81 3.42 -25.04 -4.41
CA ALA A 81 4.44 -24.66 -3.45
C ALA A 81 4.28 -25.43 -2.14
N ARG A 82 5.36 -26.04 -1.67
CA ARG A 82 5.42 -26.69 -0.36
C ARG A 82 6.19 -25.78 0.60
N PRO A 83 5.56 -25.22 1.65
CA PRO A 83 6.31 -24.54 2.68
C PRO A 83 7.24 -25.53 3.38
N THR A 84 8.40 -25.05 3.82
CA THR A 84 9.23 -25.81 4.76
C THR A 84 8.59 -25.72 6.14
N THR A 85 8.50 -26.85 6.83
CA THR A 85 7.83 -26.95 8.13
C THR A 85 8.85 -27.40 9.17
N TRP A 86 8.83 -26.78 10.34
CA TRP A 86 9.57 -27.21 11.52
C TRP A 86 8.65 -27.30 12.73
N THR A 87 8.88 -28.31 13.55
CA THR A 87 8.17 -28.65 14.78
C THR A 87 9.05 -28.30 15.96
N LEU A 88 8.58 -27.39 16.81
CA LEU A 88 9.32 -26.97 17.99
C LEU A 88 8.95 -27.83 19.20
N PRO A 89 9.91 -28.18 20.07
CA PRO A 89 11.32 -27.75 20.07
C PRO A 89 12.26 -28.64 19.25
N SER A 90 11.82 -29.80 18.75
CA SER A 90 12.70 -30.83 18.17
C SER A 90 13.52 -30.35 16.96
N GLU A 91 12.97 -29.46 16.14
CA GLU A 91 13.60 -29.00 14.90
C GLU A 91 14.10 -27.53 15.00
N ALA A 92 14.23 -27.01 16.23
CA ALA A 92 14.65 -25.62 16.46
C ALA A 92 16.07 -25.31 15.92
N ALA A 93 17.00 -26.26 16.04
CA ALA A 93 18.37 -26.09 15.55
C ALA A 93 18.42 -25.97 14.02
N GLU A 94 17.62 -26.76 13.30
CA GLU A 94 17.54 -26.71 11.84
C GLU A 94 16.92 -25.40 11.35
N LEU A 95 15.92 -24.89 12.09
CA LEU A 95 15.33 -23.58 11.83
C LEU A 95 16.34 -22.45 12.05
N ASP A 96 17.13 -22.51 13.13
CA ASP A 96 18.19 -21.53 13.39
C ASP A 96 19.26 -21.53 12.27
N ASP A 97 19.73 -22.72 11.85
CA ASP A 97 20.66 -22.87 10.73
C ASP A 97 20.07 -22.38 9.40
N TRP A 98 18.76 -22.52 9.20
CA TRP A 98 18.08 -21.97 8.03
C TRP A 98 18.00 -20.44 8.08
N LEU A 99 17.68 -19.85 9.24
CA LEU A 99 17.64 -18.40 9.43
C LEU A 99 19.02 -17.75 9.21
N ASP A 100 20.11 -18.39 9.67
CA ASP A 100 21.47 -17.88 9.50
C ASP A 100 21.96 -17.91 8.04
N ARG A 101 21.38 -18.78 7.20
CA ARG A 101 21.69 -18.85 5.76
C ARG A 101 20.97 -17.80 4.92
N LEU A 102 20.01 -17.07 5.50
CA LEU A 102 19.24 -16.07 4.77
C LEU A 102 19.92 -14.69 4.85
N PRO A 103 19.78 -13.86 3.79
CA PRO A 103 20.32 -12.51 3.81
C PRO A 103 19.67 -11.71 4.95
N ALA A 104 20.48 -11.02 5.74
CA ALA A 104 19.99 -10.16 6.81
C ALA A 104 19.00 -9.11 6.25
N PRO A 105 17.93 -8.78 6.98
CA PRO A 105 17.04 -7.70 6.56
C PRO A 105 17.83 -6.40 6.41
N ALA A 106 17.60 -5.66 5.31
CA ALA A 106 18.24 -4.38 5.10
C ALA A 106 17.92 -3.45 6.28
N PRO A 107 18.93 -2.75 6.84
CA PRO A 107 18.70 -1.81 7.93
C PRO A 107 17.69 -0.74 7.50
N GLN A 108 16.69 -0.47 8.34
CA GLN A 108 15.76 0.63 8.07
C GLN A 108 16.46 1.97 8.30
N PRO A 109 16.16 3.00 7.50
CA PRO A 109 16.70 4.32 7.73
C PRO A 109 16.16 4.88 9.04
N THR A 110 17.05 5.16 9.99
CA THR A 110 16.73 5.74 11.31
C THR A 110 17.02 7.25 11.37
N THR A 111 17.58 7.83 10.31
CA THR A 111 17.88 9.27 10.20
C THR A 111 17.31 9.84 8.91
N LEU A 112 17.08 11.16 8.88
CA LEU A 112 16.62 11.88 7.68
C LEU A 112 17.56 11.67 6.48
N VAL A 113 18.87 11.76 6.71
CA VAL A 113 19.88 11.59 5.65
C VAL A 113 19.86 10.17 5.10
N ALA A 114 19.75 9.15 5.98
CA ALA A 114 19.63 7.76 5.55
C ALA A 114 18.31 7.53 4.80
N LEU A 115 17.22 8.19 5.22
CA LEU A 115 15.93 8.10 4.56
C LEU A 115 15.96 8.72 3.16
N GLU A 116 16.58 9.90 3.00
CA GLU A 116 16.76 10.55 1.72
C GLU A 116 17.59 9.70 0.77
N ALA A 117 18.74 9.17 1.24
CA ALA A 117 19.59 8.29 0.45
C ALA A 117 18.86 7.01 0.03
N HIS A 118 18.12 6.39 0.96
CA HIS A 118 17.30 5.22 0.67
C HIS A 118 16.22 5.52 -0.37
N CYS A 119 15.44 6.58 -0.15
CA CYS A 119 14.41 7.03 -1.09
C CYS A 119 14.98 7.40 -2.45
N ALA A 120 16.21 7.92 -2.55
CA ALA A 120 16.86 8.23 -3.81
C ALA A 120 17.37 6.98 -4.55
N ALA A 121 17.85 5.99 -3.81
CA ALA A 121 18.38 4.73 -4.35
C ALA A 121 17.29 3.79 -4.91
N LEU A 122 16.03 3.96 -4.50
CA LEU A 122 14.94 3.12 -5.00
C LEU A 122 14.83 3.23 -6.53
N PRO A 123 14.77 2.09 -7.25
CA PRO A 123 14.56 2.10 -8.69
C PRO A 123 13.18 2.66 -9.02
N MET A 124 13.04 3.38 -10.13
CA MET A 124 11.83 4.15 -10.44
C MET A 124 10.57 3.26 -10.51
N GLU A 125 10.73 2.01 -10.92
CA GLU A 125 9.68 0.99 -10.99
C GLU A 125 9.11 0.64 -9.61
N GLU A 126 9.88 0.87 -8.54
CA GLU A 126 9.49 0.65 -7.14
C GLU A 126 8.99 1.93 -6.44
N VAL A 127 9.16 3.11 -7.05
CA VAL A 127 8.82 4.40 -6.46
C VAL A 127 7.33 4.69 -6.54
N ALA A 128 6.63 4.16 -7.55
CA ALA A 128 5.24 4.46 -7.81
C ALA A 128 4.37 3.20 -7.84
N ARG A 129 3.11 3.37 -7.42
CA ARG A 129 2.05 2.35 -7.49
C ARG A 129 0.87 2.91 -8.24
N LEU A 130 0.29 2.10 -9.13
CA LEU A 130 -0.89 2.44 -9.91
C LEU A 130 -2.08 1.62 -9.42
N THR A 131 -3.19 2.29 -9.11
CA THR A 131 -4.45 1.68 -8.63
C THR A 131 -5.60 2.13 -9.51
N PHE A 132 -6.52 1.25 -9.89
CA PHE A 132 -7.74 1.63 -10.63
C PHE A 132 -8.98 1.72 -9.74
N PHE A 133 -9.91 2.58 -10.14
CA PHE A 133 -11.17 2.83 -9.47
C PHE A 133 -12.32 2.71 -10.47
N ALA A 134 -13.43 2.13 -10.03
CA ALA A 134 -14.70 2.07 -10.73
C ALA A 134 -15.71 3.04 -10.14
N GLU A 135 -16.75 3.34 -10.89
CA GLU A 135 -17.93 4.03 -10.40
C GLU A 135 -18.99 2.98 -10.01
N GLY A 136 -19.33 2.89 -8.73
CA GLY A 136 -20.31 1.92 -8.24
C GLY A 136 -19.88 0.45 -8.42
N PRO A 137 -20.84 -0.49 -8.55
CA PRO A 137 -20.55 -1.93 -8.64
C PRO A 137 -20.07 -2.39 -10.03
N ASP A 138 -20.03 -1.51 -11.03
CA ASP A 138 -19.52 -1.84 -12.37
C ASP A 138 -18.00 -2.07 -12.30
N PRO A 139 -17.45 -3.19 -12.79
CA PRO A 139 -16.01 -3.46 -12.76
C PRO A 139 -15.19 -2.53 -13.69
N ARG A 140 -15.83 -1.68 -14.50
CA ARG A 140 -15.14 -0.79 -15.44
C ARG A 140 -14.37 0.29 -14.69
N ALA A 141 -13.06 0.32 -14.90
CA ALA A 141 -12.21 1.41 -14.43
C ALA A 141 -12.62 2.74 -15.08
N VAL A 142 -12.86 3.75 -14.25
CA VAL A 142 -13.17 5.13 -14.63
C VAL A 142 -12.07 6.09 -14.15
N ALA A 143 -11.28 5.69 -13.16
CA ALA A 143 -10.17 6.47 -12.66
C ALA A 143 -8.96 5.61 -12.32
N GLN A 144 -7.80 6.24 -12.22
CA GLN A 144 -6.53 5.62 -11.87
C GLN A 144 -5.74 6.53 -10.94
N ARG A 145 -5.15 5.97 -9.90
CA ARG A 145 -4.31 6.69 -8.93
C ARG A 145 -2.86 6.30 -9.09
N LEU A 146 -2.00 7.30 -9.28
CA LEU A 146 -0.57 7.14 -9.18
C LEU A 146 -0.12 7.66 -7.80
N ALA A 147 0.28 6.73 -6.93
CA ALA A 147 0.71 7.02 -5.56
C ALA A 147 2.19 6.66 -5.38
N PRO A 148 2.94 7.29 -4.45
CA PRO A 148 4.24 6.80 -4.04
C PRO A 148 4.10 5.40 -3.42
N ALA A 149 5.14 4.58 -3.53
CA ALA A 149 5.20 3.33 -2.80
C ALA A 149 5.27 3.56 -1.30
N ASP A 150 4.63 2.67 -0.54
CA ASP A 150 4.71 2.67 0.90
C ASP A 150 6.01 2.01 1.37
N LEU A 151 6.77 2.72 2.19
CA LEU A 151 7.91 2.16 2.89
C LEU A 151 7.46 1.61 4.25
N PRO A 152 7.91 0.40 4.65
CA PRO A 152 7.52 -0.22 5.90
C PRO A 152 8.26 0.38 7.12
N LEU A 153 8.21 1.71 7.24
CA LEU A 153 8.81 2.50 8.33
C LEU A 153 7.88 2.52 9.53
N GLU A 154 8.44 2.34 10.72
CA GLU A 154 7.67 2.30 11.98
C GLU A 154 7.28 3.70 12.45
N ASP A 155 8.26 4.60 12.43
CA ASP A 155 8.10 5.99 12.81
C ASP A 155 7.13 6.70 11.84
N PRO A 156 6.01 7.27 12.34
CA PRO A 156 5.02 7.93 11.51
C PRO A 156 5.54 9.21 10.83
N ASP A 157 6.48 9.92 11.44
CA ASP A 157 7.06 11.15 10.89
C ASP A 157 8.04 10.82 9.77
N LEU A 158 8.91 9.81 9.98
CA LEU A 158 9.76 9.30 8.90
C LEU A 158 8.93 8.74 7.75
N ARG A 159 7.80 8.07 8.04
CA ARG A 159 6.88 7.59 7.00
C ARG A 159 6.25 8.74 6.20
N ALA A 160 5.82 9.80 6.87
CA ALA A 160 5.26 10.99 6.22
C ALA A 160 6.30 11.69 5.32
N GLN A 161 7.54 11.81 5.80
CA GLN A 161 8.64 12.39 5.04
C GLN A 161 9.07 11.53 3.85
N ALA A 162 9.18 10.21 4.05
CA ALA A 162 9.45 9.25 2.98
C ALA A 162 8.44 9.39 1.85
N ARG A 163 7.14 9.44 2.23
CA ARG A 163 6.05 9.65 1.30
C ARG A 163 6.19 10.96 0.53
N ALA A 164 6.54 12.07 1.20
CA ALA A 164 6.77 13.36 0.55
C ALA A 164 7.95 13.31 -0.44
N LEU A 165 9.06 12.67 -0.08
CA LEU A 165 10.23 12.46 -0.95
C LEU A 165 9.85 11.63 -2.19
N LEU A 166 9.15 10.53 -2.00
CA LEU A 166 8.72 9.66 -3.09
C LEU A 166 7.68 10.34 -3.99
N CYS A 167 6.72 11.09 -3.44
CA CYS A 167 5.81 11.92 -4.23
C CYS A 167 6.59 12.87 -5.15
N ARG A 168 7.59 13.58 -4.63
CA ARG A 168 8.44 14.47 -5.45
C ARG A 168 9.15 13.72 -6.57
N ARG A 169 9.65 12.50 -6.31
CA ARG A 169 10.29 11.66 -7.35
C ARG A 169 9.29 11.22 -8.42
N VAL A 170 8.07 10.82 -8.04
CA VAL A 170 7.00 10.49 -9.00
C VAL A 170 6.68 11.69 -9.89
N LEU A 171 6.56 12.87 -9.28
CA LEU A 171 6.26 14.11 -10.00
C LEU A 171 7.37 14.50 -10.98
N ALA A 172 8.63 14.39 -10.55
CA ALA A 172 9.78 14.62 -11.43
C ALA A 172 9.80 13.63 -12.60
N ALA A 173 9.48 12.36 -12.35
CA ALA A 173 9.41 11.35 -13.40
C ALA A 173 8.25 11.58 -14.40
N LEU A 174 7.13 12.18 -13.95
CA LEU A 174 6.02 12.55 -14.83
C LEU A 174 6.41 13.71 -15.76
N THR A 175 7.21 14.66 -15.29
CA THR A 175 7.62 15.84 -16.06
C THR A 175 8.86 15.59 -16.94
N ASP A 176 9.67 14.58 -16.63
CA ASP A 176 10.83 14.18 -17.41
C ASP A 176 10.49 13.07 -18.44
N PRO A 177 10.54 13.36 -19.77
CA PRO A 177 10.29 12.36 -20.80
C PRO A 177 11.17 11.12 -20.72
N ALA A 178 12.42 11.24 -20.24
CA ALA A 178 13.35 10.13 -20.13
C ALA A 178 12.98 9.16 -18.98
N LEU A 179 12.33 9.67 -17.94
CA LEU A 179 11.91 8.89 -16.77
C LEU A 179 10.46 8.42 -16.86
N ARG A 180 9.63 9.08 -17.67
CA ARG A 180 8.19 8.78 -17.79
C ARG A 180 7.92 7.32 -18.15
N GLY A 181 8.74 6.74 -19.04
CA GLY A 181 8.61 5.33 -19.45
C GLY A 181 8.91 4.31 -18.35
N ARG A 182 9.50 4.74 -17.23
CA ARG A 182 9.81 3.89 -16.07
C ARG A 182 8.71 3.87 -15.01
N LEU A 183 7.71 4.75 -15.15
CA LEU A 183 6.52 4.73 -14.30
C LEU A 183 5.57 3.61 -14.77
N PRO A 184 4.71 3.09 -13.86
CA PRO A 184 3.63 2.18 -14.26
C PRO A 184 2.79 2.77 -15.40
N ALA A 185 2.50 1.95 -16.41
CA ALA A 185 1.77 2.38 -17.60
C ALA A 185 0.34 2.82 -17.26
N MET A 186 0.09 4.13 -17.38
CA MET A 186 -1.24 4.72 -17.19
C MET A 186 -2.12 4.47 -18.41
N ARG A 187 -3.41 4.20 -18.18
CA ARG A 187 -4.39 4.00 -19.26
C ARG A 187 -4.93 5.35 -19.73
N PRO A 188 -4.98 5.60 -21.05
CA PRO A 188 -5.63 6.81 -21.58
C PRO A 188 -7.14 6.77 -21.33
N GLY A 189 -7.75 7.95 -21.17
CA GLY A 189 -9.20 8.09 -20.96
C GLY A 189 -9.69 7.79 -19.55
N LEU A 190 -8.82 7.44 -18.60
CA LEU A 190 -9.17 7.34 -17.19
C LEU A 190 -8.80 8.62 -16.45
N ARG A 191 -9.67 9.04 -15.52
CA ARG A 191 -9.41 10.18 -14.64
C ARG A 191 -8.17 9.91 -13.78
N LEU A 192 -7.23 10.85 -13.72
CA LEU A 192 -6.00 10.71 -12.94
C LEU A 192 -6.18 11.23 -11.51
N LEU A 193 -5.86 10.40 -10.52
CA LEU A 193 -5.69 10.77 -9.13
C LEU A 193 -4.18 10.78 -8.85
N LEU A 194 -3.66 11.86 -8.29
CA LEU A 194 -2.22 12.00 -8.04
C LEU A 194 -1.96 12.46 -6.62
N ASP A 195 -1.15 11.70 -5.90
CA ASP A 195 -0.75 12.06 -4.55
C ASP A 195 0.28 13.19 -4.59
N LEU A 196 -0.08 14.35 -4.02
CA LEU A 196 0.81 15.51 -3.97
C LEU A 196 1.45 15.68 -2.59
N PRO A 197 2.73 16.10 -2.53
CA PRO A 197 3.33 16.51 -1.28
C PRO A 197 2.72 17.84 -0.83
N LEU A 198 2.71 18.11 0.48
CA LEU A 198 2.28 19.40 1.05
C LEU A 198 3.04 20.61 0.47
N ALA A 199 4.27 20.39 0.03
CA ALA A 199 5.10 21.41 -0.62
C ALA A 199 4.65 21.78 -2.05
N GLY A 200 3.65 21.10 -2.61
CA GLY A 200 3.17 21.31 -3.98
C GLY A 200 4.04 20.65 -5.07
N LEU A 201 3.68 20.90 -6.33
CA LEU A 201 4.42 20.41 -7.50
C LEU A 201 5.74 21.20 -7.68
N PRO A 202 6.88 20.55 -7.93
CA PRO A 202 8.10 21.26 -8.30
C PRO A 202 7.90 21.97 -9.66
N GLY A 203 8.10 23.29 -9.70
CA GLY A 203 8.21 24.05 -10.95
C GLY A 203 6.96 24.79 -11.44
N GLY A 204 5.86 24.85 -10.66
CA GLY A 204 4.73 25.76 -10.90
C GLY A 204 3.94 25.59 -12.21
N ARG A 205 4.36 24.68 -13.10
CA ARG A 205 3.66 24.35 -14.35
C ARG A 205 3.00 22.97 -14.20
N MET A 206 1.70 22.99 -13.98
CA MET A 206 0.89 21.78 -13.97
C MET A 206 0.81 21.18 -15.36
N VAL A 207 1.18 19.90 -15.45
CA VAL A 207 0.94 19.07 -16.63
C VAL A 207 -0.57 18.84 -16.71
N GLY A 208 -1.25 19.52 -17.64
CA GLY A 208 -2.67 19.29 -17.91
C GLY A 208 -3.41 20.56 -18.30
N GLY A 209 -3.56 20.81 -19.61
CA GLY A 209 -4.45 21.85 -20.14
C GLY A 209 -5.88 21.34 -20.27
N GLY A 210 -6.44 20.81 -19.18
CA GLY A 210 -7.83 20.33 -19.15
C GLY A 210 -8.78 21.49 -18.85
N ARG A 211 -9.80 21.69 -19.71
CA ARG A 211 -10.96 22.50 -19.31
C ARG A 211 -11.65 21.77 -18.16
N GLY A 212 -11.85 22.46 -17.03
CA GLY A 212 -12.52 21.91 -15.85
C GLY A 212 -13.81 21.15 -16.21
N GLY A 213 -14.05 20.05 -15.52
CA GLY A 213 -15.16 19.14 -15.80
C GLY A 213 -15.11 17.87 -14.94
N ARG A 214 -16.01 16.92 -15.21
CA ARG A 214 -16.12 15.64 -14.48
C ARG A 214 -14.86 14.76 -14.59
N ASP A 215 -14.13 14.88 -15.69
CA ASP A 215 -12.93 14.07 -15.99
C ASP A 215 -11.61 14.75 -15.58
N ALA A 216 -11.67 15.93 -14.95
CA ALA A 216 -10.49 16.66 -14.52
C ALA A 216 -9.69 15.86 -13.47
N PRO A 217 -8.35 15.90 -13.51
CA PRO A 217 -7.50 15.19 -12.57
C PRO A 217 -7.74 15.65 -11.12
N ILE A 218 -7.55 14.75 -10.16
CA ILE A 218 -7.68 15.01 -8.73
C ILE A 218 -6.30 15.03 -8.09
N ALA A 219 -5.96 16.13 -7.44
CA ALA A 219 -4.81 16.26 -6.57
C ALA A 219 -5.18 15.78 -5.17
N LEU A 220 -4.59 14.65 -4.75
CA LEU A 220 -4.80 14.06 -3.44
C LEU A 220 -3.77 14.61 -2.44
N LEU A 221 -4.24 15.37 -1.45
CA LEU A 221 -3.45 15.97 -0.38
C LEU A 221 -3.69 15.23 0.95
N PRO A 222 -2.74 15.23 1.89
CA PRO A 222 -3.02 14.76 3.25
C PRO A 222 -4.02 15.70 3.94
N LEU A 223 -4.90 15.18 4.80
CA LEU A 223 -5.90 15.99 5.51
C LEU A 223 -5.28 17.16 6.30
N ALA A 224 -4.06 16.97 6.84
CA ALA A 224 -3.29 18.01 7.52
C ALA A 224 -3.03 19.26 6.66
N ALA A 225 -3.15 19.16 5.33
CA ALA A 225 -3.03 20.31 4.43
C ALA A 225 -4.04 21.42 4.77
N LEU A 226 -5.23 21.08 5.27
CA LEU A 226 -6.26 22.07 5.62
C LEU A 226 -5.80 23.05 6.72
N ALA A 227 -4.89 22.62 7.59
CA ALA A 227 -4.35 23.45 8.67
C ALA A 227 -3.19 24.35 8.22
N GLU A 228 -2.69 24.20 7.00
CA GLU A 228 -1.52 24.92 6.51
C GLU A 228 -1.91 26.33 6.00
N PRO A 229 -1.23 27.41 6.42
CA PRO A 229 -1.55 28.78 5.97
C PRO A 229 -1.49 28.98 4.45
N ARG A 230 -0.68 28.17 3.75
CA ARG A 230 -0.51 28.20 2.29
C ARG A 230 -1.59 27.45 1.52
N PHE A 231 -2.45 26.68 2.20
CA PHE A 231 -3.42 25.82 1.54
C PHE A 231 -4.38 26.58 0.60
N PRO A 232 -4.93 27.76 0.95
CA PRO A 232 -5.78 28.51 0.03
C PRO A 232 -5.10 28.83 -1.30
N ALA A 233 -3.83 29.22 -1.27
CA ALA A 233 -3.05 29.51 -2.49
C ALA A 233 -2.78 28.24 -3.30
N LEU A 234 -2.49 27.11 -2.64
CA LEU A 234 -2.32 25.82 -3.28
C LEU A 234 -3.61 25.38 -3.99
N ALA A 235 -4.76 25.45 -3.31
CA ALA A 235 -6.06 25.08 -3.86
C ALA A 235 -6.45 25.96 -5.06
N GLN A 236 -6.24 27.27 -4.97
CA GLN A 236 -6.44 28.19 -6.10
C GLN A 236 -5.52 27.88 -7.28
N GLY A 237 -4.26 27.56 -7.00
CA GLY A 237 -3.30 27.11 -8.01
C GLY A 237 -3.80 25.88 -8.74
N LEU A 238 -4.17 24.81 -8.00
CA LEU A 238 -4.72 23.57 -8.57
C LEU A 238 -5.97 23.85 -9.43
N ALA A 239 -6.92 24.62 -8.92
CA ALA A 239 -8.12 24.98 -9.64
C ALA A 239 -7.82 25.76 -10.94
N ALA A 240 -6.85 26.68 -10.91
CA ALA A 240 -6.43 27.45 -12.09
C ALA A 240 -5.81 26.58 -13.20
N ALA A 241 -5.26 25.41 -12.88
CA ALA A 241 -4.84 24.43 -13.88
C ALA A 241 -5.91 23.37 -14.20
N GLY A 242 -7.14 23.56 -13.74
CA GLY A 242 -8.23 22.63 -14.00
C GLY A 242 -8.14 21.32 -13.21
N TRP A 243 -7.47 21.33 -12.05
CA TRP A 243 -7.43 20.18 -11.13
C TRP A 243 -8.49 20.33 -10.04
N HIS A 244 -9.07 19.20 -9.66
CA HIS A 244 -9.87 19.08 -8.45
C HIS A 244 -8.97 18.79 -7.24
N THR A 245 -9.37 19.28 -6.06
CA THR A 245 -8.69 18.96 -4.81
C THR A 245 -9.39 17.81 -4.12
N GLY A 246 -8.61 16.84 -3.64
CA GLY A 246 -9.09 15.76 -2.79
C GLY A 246 -8.18 15.51 -1.60
N PHE A 247 -8.69 14.83 -0.57
CA PHE A 247 -7.98 14.60 0.68
C PHE A 247 -7.89 13.12 1.00
N VAL A 248 -6.72 12.68 1.45
CA VAL A 248 -6.49 11.32 1.94
C VAL A 248 -6.67 11.30 3.44
N SER A 249 -7.56 10.43 3.93
CA SER A 249 -7.83 10.23 5.35
C SER A 249 -7.97 8.75 5.69
N LYS A 250 -7.64 8.38 6.94
CA LYS A 250 -7.95 7.05 7.50
C LYS A 250 -9.43 6.93 7.88
N ASP A 251 -10.07 8.07 8.11
CA ASP A 251 -11.49 8.19 8.43
C ASP A 251 -12.12 9.19 7.44
N ALA A 252 -12.85 8.65 6.47
CA ALA A 252 -13.44 9.45 5.42
C ALA A 252 -14.72 10.17 5.89
N GLU A 253 -15.40 9.69 6.94
CA GLU A 253 -16.57 10.37 7.51
C GLU A 253 -16.12 11.61 8.27
N ALA A 254 -15.12 11.47 9.14
CA ALA A 254 -14.51 12.59 9.84
C ALA A 254 -13.90 13.61 8.86
N ALA A 255 -13.24 13.12 7.80
CA ALA A 255 -12.72 14.02 6.77
C ALA A 255 -13.84 14.74 6.02
N GLY A 256 -14.93 14.06 5.65
CA GLY A 256 -16.07 14.66 4.95
C GLY A 256 -16.68 15.86 5.70
N LEU A 257 -16.76 15.78 7.03
CA LEU A 257 -17.23 16.87 7.89
C LEU A 257 -16.30 18.10 7.89
N LEU A 258 -15.01 17.93 7.60
CA LEU A 258 -14.01 18.98 7.67
C LEU A 258 -13.83 19.73 6.34
N VAL A 259 -14.11 19.09 5.20
CA VAL A 259 -13.80 19.67 3.89
C VAL A 259 -14.84 20.67 3.38
N GLY A 260 -16.10 20.53 3.80
CA GLY A 260 -17.21 21.37 3.31
C GLY A 260 -17.45 21.30 1.80
N GLY A 261 -17.01 20.21 1.13
CA GLY A 261 -17.08 19.99 -0.31
C GLY A 261 -15.76 19.46 -0.92
N GLY A 262 -15.81 18.74 -2.05
CA GLY A 262 -14.63 18.24 -2.77
C GLY A 262 -14.47 16.71 -2.77
N TYR A 263 -13.25 16.18 -2.82
CA TYR A 263 -13.03 14.73 -2.85
C TYR A 263 -12.37 14.18 -1.57
N VAL A 264 -12.77 13.01 -1.07
CA VAL A 264 -12.15 12.34 0.09
C VAL A 264 -11.83 10.89 -0.24
N LEU A 265 -10.56 10.50 -0.13
CA LEU A 265 -10.08 9.13 -0.26
C LEU A 265 -9.85 8.49 1.11
N ALA A 266 -10.64 7.47 1.45
CA ALA A 266 -10.42 6.60 2.60
C ALA A 266 -9.26 5.62 2.34
N ALA A 267 -8.22 5.63 3.17
CA ALA A 267 -7.10 4.68 3.09
C ALA A 267 -6.56 4.33 4.51
N PRO A 268 -6.63 3.06 4.96
CA PRO A 268 -7.17 1.87 4.28
C PRO A 268 -8.70 1.94 4.09
N PRO A 269 -9.32 1.08 3.25
CA PRO A 269 -10.77 1.10 3.11
C PRO A 269 -11.40 0.65 4.44
N PRO A 270 -12.57 1.21 4.82
CA PRO A 270 -13.25 0.78 6.04
C PRO A 270 -13.66 -0.70 5.93
N ALA A 271 -13.69 -1.40 7.06
CA ALA A 271 -14.02 -2.82 7.14
C ALA A 271 -15.46 -3.13 6.66
N ALA A 272 -16.34 -2.13 6.69
CA ALA A 272 -17.67 -2.14 6.10
C ALA A 272 -17.85 -0.86 5.27
N PRO A 273 -18.57 -0.91 4.13
CA PRO A 273 -18.97 0.32 3.45
C PRO A 273 -19.79 1.18 4.43
N PRO A 274 -19.48 2.47 4.60
CA PRO A 274 -20.23 3.31 5.53
C PRO A 274 -21.69 3.39 5.10
N ALA A 275 -22.59 3.43 6.07
CA ALA A 275 -24.01 3.68 5.87
C ALA A 275 -24.18 5.14 5.42
N LEU A 276 -23.90 5.42 4.16
CA LEU A 276 -24.07 6.75 3.59
C LEU A 276 -25.58 7.04 3.43
N PRO A 277 -26.01 8.30 3.62
CA PRO A 277 -27.37 8.71 3.29
C PRO A 277 -27.69 8.41 1.82
N PRO A 278 -28.97 8.25 1.45
CA PRO A 278 -29.38 7.98 0.07
C PRO A 278 -28.85 9.09 -0.84
N LEU A 279 -27.81 8.76 -1.61
CA LEU A 279 -27.15 9.68 -2.54
C LEU A 279 -28.04 9.85 -3.77
N GLY A 280 -28.67 11.01 -3.89
CA GLY A 280 -29.07 11.53 -5.19
C GLY A 280 -27.83 12.13 -5.89
N ASP A 281 -27.37 11.45 -6.94
CA ASP A 281 -26.56 11.97 -8.05
C ASP A 281 -25.07 12.38 -7.85
N ALA A 282 -24.30 11.78 -6.94
CA ALA A 282 -22.82 11.94 -6.93
C ALA A 282 -22.06 10.60 -7.10
N PRO A 283 -21.00 10.54 -7.97
CA PRO A 283 -20.27 9.33 -8.29
C PRO A 283 -19.51 8.76 -7.08
N ARG A 284 -19.77 7.48 -6.79
CA ARG A 284 -19.11 6.69 -5.75
C ARG A 284 -17.92 5.95 -6.37
N PHE A 285 -16.71 6.46 -6.26
CA PHE A 285 -15.53 5.78 -6.80
C PHE A 285 -15.04 4.70 -5.83
N ILE A 286 -15.29 3.44 -6.18
CA ILE A 286 -14.81 2.28 -5.44
C ILE A 286 -13.47 1.88 -6.05
N ALA A 287 -12.37 1.86 -5.27
CA ALA A 287 -11.16 1.21 -5.75
C ALA A 287 -11.53 -0.21 -6.15
N LEU A 288 -11.24 -0.55 -7.40
CA LEU A 288 -11.61 -1.84 -7.92
C LEU A 288 -10.81 -2.92 -7.19
N GLY A 289 -11.52 -3.70 -6.37
CA GLY A 289 -10.96 -4.74 -5.53
C GLY A 289 -11.85 -5.97 -5.47
N ARG A 290 -11.50 -6.97 -6.29
CA ARG A 290 -11.45 -8.43 -6.05
C ARG A 290 -11.32 -9.20 -7.39
N ASP A 291 -11.57 -8.54 -8.52
CA ASP A 291 -11.45 -9.09 -9.89
C ASP A 291 -10.33 -8.45 -10.78
N ILE A 292 -9.30 -7.79 -10.20
CA ILE A 292 -8.29 -7.01 -10.96
C ILE A 292 -6.84 -7.54 -10.81
N PRO A 293 -6.00 -7.53 -11.89
CA PRO A 293 -4.62 -8.06 -11.92
C PRO A 293 -3.64 -7.54 -10.85
N ALA A 294 -2.60 -8.35 -10.58
CA ALA A 294 -1.70 -8.30 -9.42
C ALA A 294 -0.84 -7.04 -9.20
N TRP A 295 -0.87 -6.06 -10.09
CA TRP A 295 -0.03 -4.87 -10.00
C TRP A 295 -0.70 -3.66 -9.32
N CYS A 296 -1.99 -3.75 -8.96
CA CYS A 296 -2.69 -2.75 -8.13
C CYS A 296 -2.70 -3.15 -6.64
N ARG A 297 -2.12 -2.32 -5.75
CA ARG A 297 -1.97 -2.60 -4.30
C ARG A 297 -2.37 -1.41 -3.39
N ALA A 298 -3.63 -0.98 -3.42
CA ALA A 298 -4.24 -0.21 -2.33
C ALA A 298 -5.75 -0.05 -2.57
N PRO A 299 -6.65 -0.81 -1.92
CA PRO A 299 -8.06 -0.47 -1.95
C PRO A 299 -8.28 0.85 -1.20
N GLY A 300 -9.14 1.72 -1.73
CA GLY A 300 -9.55 2.97 -1.11
C GLY A 300 -10.90 3.40 -1.65
N LEU A 301 -11.71 4.05 -0.84
CA LEU A 301 -13.00 4.58 -1.29
C LEU A 301 -12.82 6.07 -1.53
N LEU A 302 -13.05 6.54 -2.77
CA LEU A 302 -13.05 7.95 -3.09
C LEU A 302 -14.49 8.46 -3.13
N TRP A 303 -14.79 9.44 -2.30
CA TRP A 303 -16.08 10.10 -2.20
C TRP A 303 -15.99 11.50 -2.78
N GLU A 304 -17.06 11.92 -3.43
CA GLU A 304 -17.32 13.32 -3.73
C GLU A 304 -18.26 13.85 -2.64
N VAL A 305 -17.80 14.87 -1.92
CA VAL A 305 -18.55 15.61 -0.90
C VAL A 305 -19.21 16.79 -1.62
N PRO A 306 -20.55 16.88 -1.64
CA PRO A 306 -21.24 18.03 -2.20
C PRO A 306 -20.86 19.30 -1.42
N ALA A 307 -20.74 20.41 -2.14
CA ALA A 307 -20.52 21.74 -1.56
C ALA A 307 -21.80 22.29 -0.91
#